data_AF-A0A1A3NAB7-F1
#
_entry.id   AF-A0A1A3NAB7-F1
#
_cell.length_a   1.000
_cell.length_b   1.000
_cell.length_c   1.000
_cell.angle_alpha   90.00
_cell.angle_beta   90.00
_cell.angle_gamma   90.00
#
_symmetry.space_group_name_H-M   'P 1'
#
loop_
_entity.id
_entity.type
_entity.pdbx_description
1 polymer ?
#
loop_
_entity_poly.entity_id
_entity_poly.type
_entity_poly.pdbx_seq_one_letter_code
_entity_poly.pdbx_strand_id
1 'polypeptide(L)'
;MTSYAQRWRDNAARRAIAPDVVAEIAEHHGIDAAALTLLDGYEEITDPHGKSFFLVPSGISGDEVRRAVLLTYVLNAGTDYGNAGRHPGITNDFPETAYSTAEVGRIKDRQRANSWSYDRDVRFVHRNGGRLMTTPHGILMGTGGNWLQRLYSQRGGTTWGDIFMVNTARGADPAEGLRGIVRAQSPRLALDRLLHHEERHSAQWAELGYAGMLRAYSWELFREWVFRRTNRLELAAGLRDGGYC
;
A
#
# COMPACT_ATOMS: atom_id res chain seq x y z
N MET A 1 -0.60 -15.78 -22.70
CA MET A 1 -0.91 -14.77 -21.65
C MET A 1 -0.57 -13.40 -22.21
N THR A 2 -1.42 -12.40 -21.98
CA THR A 2 -1.17 -11.01 -22.38
C THR A 2 -0.04 -10.43 -21.54
N SER A 3 0.92 -9.72 -22.15
CA SER A 3 2.04 -9.12 -21.41
C SER A 3 1.56 -8.04 -20.44
N TYR A 4 2.30 -7.78 -19.35
CA TYR A 4 1.98 -6.70 -18.42
C TYR A 4 1.94 -5.32 -19.09
N ALA A 5 2.77 -5.08 -20.11
CA ALA A 5 2.72 -3.84 -20.88
C ALA A 5 1.39 -3.65 -21.61
N GLN A 6 0.83 -4.71 -22.20
CA GLN A 6 -0.48 -4.64 -22.82
C GLN A 6 -1.58 -4.49 -21.76
N ARG A 7 -1.50 -5.22 -20.65
CA ARG A 7 -2.45 -5.09 -19.54
C ARG A 7 -2.45 -3.70 -18.92
N TRP A 8 -1.30 -3.04 -18.82
CA TRP A 8 -1.22 -1.66 -18.36
C TRP A 8 -2.02 -0.72 -19.27
N ARG A 9 -1.87 -0.85 -20.60
CA ARG A 9 -2.67 -0.08 -21.57
C ARG A 9 -4.16 -0.40 -21.46
N ASP A 10 -4.53 -1.67 -21.30
CA ASP A 10 -5.92 -2.08 -21.16
C ASP A 10 -6.54 -1.53 -19.86
N ASN A 11 -5.78 -1.53 -18.76
CA ASN A 11 -6.20 -0.96 -17.48
C ASN A 11 -6.35 0.56 -17.54
N ALA A 12 -5.44 1.25 -18.24
CA ALA A 12 -5.51 2.69 -18.48
C ALA A 12 -6.74 3.04 -19.33
N ALA A 13 -6.96 2.32 -20.44
CA ALA A 13 -8.12 2.51 -21.31
C ALA A 13 -9.45 2.27 -20.57
N ARG A 14 -9.54 1.21 -19.75
CA ARG A 14 -10.71 0.91 -18.91
C ARG A 14 -11.06 2.07 -17.97
N ARG A 15 -10.06 2.84 -17.53
CA ARG A 15 -10.20 4.00 -16.64
C ARG A 15 -10.25 5.33 -17.38
N ALA A 16 -10.39 5.30 -18.70
CA ALA A 16 -10.39 6.48 -19.58
C ALA A 16 -9.16 7.37 -19.38
N ILE A 17 -8.01 6.77 -19.02
CA ILE A 17 -6.73 7.46 -18.98
C ILE A 17 -6.26 7.67 -20.41
N ALA A 18 -5.87 8.90 -20.73
CA ALA A 18 -5.43 9.25 -22.07
C ALA A 18 -4.10 8.54 -22.41
N PRO A 19 -3.91 8.06 -23.66
CA PRO A 19 -2.71 7.30 -24.03
C PRO A 19 -1.38 8.07 -23.91
N ASP A 20 -1.43 9.40 -24.02
CA ASP A 20 -0.31 10.30 -23.79
C ASP A 20 0.20 10.21 -22.36
N VAL A 21 -0.67 10.14 -21.35
CA VAL A 21 -0.27 9.95 -19.95
C VAL A 21 0.51 8.64 -19.75
N VAL A 22 0.10 7.56 -20.42
CA VAL A 22 0.81 6.27 -20.38
C VAL A 22 2.20 6.40 -21.02
N ALA A 23 2.29 7.09 -22.16
CA ALA A 23 3.55 7.35 -22.85
C ALA A 23 4.50 8.22 -22.00
N GLU A 24 3.98 9.29 -21.40
CA GLU A 24 4.74 10.18 -20.51
C GLU A 24 5.29 9.43 -19.29
N ILE A 25 4.47 8.59 -18.63
CA ILE A 25 4.94 7.78 -17.50
C ILE A 25 6.07 6.86 -17.94
N ALA A 26 5.93 6.20 -19.10
CA ALA A 26 6.95 5.30 -19.62
C ALA A 26 8.28 6.03 -19.87
N GLU A 27 8.22 7.20 -20.53
CA GLU A 27 9.38 8.02 -20.88
C GLU A 27 10.04 8.63 -19.63
N HIS A 28 9.28 9.34 -18.79
CA HIS A 28 9.82 10.08 -17.66
C HIS A 28 10.33 9.18 -16.53
N HIS A 29 9.73 8.00 -16.34
CA HIS A 29 10.07 7.12 -15.22
C HIS A 29 10.83 5.86 -15.61
N GLY A 30 11.10 5.66 -16.89
CA GLY A 30 11.83 4.48 -17.40
C GLY A 30 11.03 3.19 -17.19
N ILE A 31 9.72 3.26 -17.43
CA ILE A 31 8.79 2.12 -17.25
C ILE A 31 8.37 1.63 -18.64
N ASP A 32 9.19 0.76 -19.20
CA ASP A 32 8.93 0.09 -20.46
C ASP A 32 8.41 -1.35 -20.24
N ALA A 33 8.24 -2.09 -21.33
CA ALA A 33 7.80 -3.48 -21.26
C ALA A 33 8.78 -4.37 -20.46
N ALA A 34 10.09 -4.10 -20.55
CA ALA A 34 11.12 -4.86 -19.84
C ALA A 34 11.12 -4.55 -18.34
N ALA A 35 10.83 -3.31 -17.93
CA ALA A 35 10.65 -2.96 -16.53
C ALA A 35 9.51 -3.77 -15.90
N LEU A 36 8.39 -3.91 -16.62
CA LEU A 36 7.21 -4.63 -16.14
C LEU A 36 7.42 -6.15 -16.03
N THR A 37 8.39 -6.75 -16.73
CA THR A 37 8.69 -8.19 -16.57
C THR A 37 9.26 -8.51 -15.19
N LEU A 38 9.69 -7.52 -14.40
CA LEU A 38 10.04 -7.74 -12.99
C LEU A 38 8.91 -8.44 -12.22
N LEU A 39 7.65 -8.14 -12.58
CA LEU A 39 6.48 -8.71 -11.94
C LEU A 39 6.25 -10.19 -12.30
N ASP A 40 6.88 -10.72 -13.35
CA ASP A 40 6.76 -12.14 -13.74
C ASP A 40 7.34 -13.09 -12.67
N GLY A 41 8.29 -12.59 -11.87
CA GLY A 41 8.86 -13.35 -10.74
C GLY A 41 7.99 -13.36 -9.48
N TYR A 42 6.85 -12.66 -9.50
CA TYR A 42 5.97 -12.54 -8.35
C TYR A 42 4.68 -13.30 -8.60
N GLU A 43 4.09 -13.86 -7.55
CA GLU A 43 2.75 -14.42 -7.65
C GLU A 43 1.74 -13.28 -7.71
N GLU A 44 0.99 -13.21 -8.80
CA GLU A 44 -0.12 -12.27 -8.94
C GLU A 44 -1.39 -12.78 -8.26
N ILE A 45 -2.00 -11.91 -7.47
CA ILE A 45 -3.34 -12.09 -6.92
C ILE A 45 -4.21 -10.97 -7.47
N THR A 46 -5.31 -11.33 -8.14
CA THR A 46 -6.27 -10.36 -8.64
C THR A 46 -7.45 -10.24 -7.66
N ASP A 47 -7.84 -9.01 -7.36
CA ASP A 47 -9.05 -8.75 -6.57
C ASP A 47 -10.32 -8.93 -7.43
N PRO A 48 -11.52 -8.94 -6.80
CA PRO A 48 -12.79 -9.04 -7.52
C PRO A 48 -13.09 -7.89 -8.51
N HIS A 49 -12.37 -6.78 -8.42
CA HIS A 49 -12.49 -5.61 -9.30
C HIS A 49 -11.45 -5.61 -10.44
N GLY A 50 -10.63 -6.65 -10.52
CA GLY A 50 -9.62 -6.82 -11.57
C GLY A 50 -8.34 -6.03 -11.33
N LYS A 51 -8.03 -5.66 -10.08
CA LYS A 51 -6.74 -5.06 -9.69
C LYS A 51 -5.74 -6.13 -9.29
N SER A 52 -4.48 -5.88 -9.64
CA SER A 52 -3.36 -6.79 -9.40
C SER A 52 -2.61 -6.42 -8.14
N PHE A 53 -2.39 -7.43 -7.30
CA PHE A 53 -1.50 -7.42 -6.15
C PHE A 53 -0.42 -8.47 -6.41
N PHE A 54 0.79 -8.26 -5.90
CA PHE A 54 1.89 -9.20 -6.13
C PHE A 54 2.53 -9.63 -4.82
N LEU A 55 2.45 -10.92 -4.51
CA LEU A 55 3.11 -11.49 -3.34
C LEU A 55 4.62 -11.45 -3.54
N VAL A 56 5.33 -10.88 -2.58
CA VAL A 56 6.78 -10.70 -2.64
C VAL A 56 7.47 -12.04 -2.35
N PRO A 57 8.30 -12.56 -3.28
CA PRO A 57 9.08 -13.75 -3.03
C PRO A 57 10.08 -13.56 -1.88
N SER A 58 10.44 -14.66 -1.21
CA SER A 58 11.53 -14.64 -0.25
C SER A 58 12.87 -14.42 -0.95
N GLY A 59 13.80 -13.74 -0.28
CA GLY A 59 15.16 -13.54 -0.79
C GLY A 59 15.35 -12.37 -1.77
N ILE A 60 14.28 -11.72 -2.22
CA ILE A 60 14.34 -10.53 -3.08
C ILE A 60 14.95 -9.33 -2.34
N SER A 61 15.68 -8.48 -3.05
CA SER A 61 16.29 -7.27 -2.49
C SER A 61 15.27 -6.16 -2.21
N GLY A 62 15.56 -5.28 -1.25
CA GLY A 62 14.69 -4.14 -0.93
C GLY A 62 14.46 -3.23 -2.14
N ASP A 63 15.49 -2.98 -2.95
CA ASP A 63 15.42 -2.18 -4.18
C ASP A 63 14.48 -2.80 -5.23
N GLU A 64 14.55 -4.11 -5.44
CA GLU A 64 13.65 -4.83 -6.34
C GLU A 64 12.21 -4.78 -5.82
N VAL A 65 12.00 -4.96 -4.52
CA VAL A 65 10.66 -4.83 -3.92
C VAL A 65 10.11 -3.42 -4.09
N ARG A 66 10.92 -2.37 -3.83
CA ARG A 66 10.53 -0.98 -4.05
C ARG A 66 10.12 -0.75 -5.51
N ARG A 67 10.90 -1.26 -6.45
CA ARG A 67 10.59 -1.19 -7.89
C ARG A 67 9.30 -1.93 -8.22
N ALA A 68 9.11 -3.14 -7.71
CA ALA A 68 7.88 -3.90 -7.90
C ALA A 68 6.65 -3.16 -7.36
N VAL A 69 6.75 -2.52 -6.20
CA VAL A 69 5.65 -1.70 -5.64
C VAL A 69 5.24 -0.56 -6.58
N LEU A 70 6.21 0.15 -7.15
CA LEU A 70 5.92 1.20 -8.13
C LEU A 70 5.26 0.62 -9.40
N LEU A 71 5.79 -0.49 -9.91
CA LEU A 71 5.27 -1.14 -11.10
C LEU A 71 3.85 -1.68 -10.88
N THR A 72 3.53 -2.15 -9.68
CA THR A 72 2.16 -2.56 -9.33
C THR A 72 1.18 -1.41 -9.39
N TYR A 73 1.53 -0.23 -8.85
CA TYR A 73 0.71 0.99 -9.01
C TYR A 73 0.51 1.31 -10.50
N VAL A 74 1.62 1.32 -11.26
CA VAL A 74 1.59 1.67 -12.69
C VAL A 74 0.73 0.70 -13.50
N LEU A 75 0.91 -0.60 -13.32
CA LEU A 75 0.14 -1.64 -13.99
C LEU A 75 -1.37 -1.48 -13.78
N ASN A 76 -1.78 -1.12 -12.56
CA ASN A 76 -3.19 -0.96 -12.22
C ASN A 76 -3.83 0.31 -12.81
N ALA A 77 -3.03 1.31 -13.19
CA ALA A 77 -3.48 2.58 -13.77
C ALA A 77 -4.48 3.38 -12.91
N GLY A 78 -4.37 3.25 -11.58
CA GLY A 78 -5.27 3.89 -10.61
C GLY A 78 -5.50 3.02 -9.38
N THR A 79 -6.15 3.61 -8.37
CA THR A 79 -6.41 2.94 -7.08
C THR A 79 -7.88 2.51 -6.94
N ASP A 80 -8.78 3.15 -7.67
CA ASP A 80 -10.23 3.07 -7.53
C ASP A 80 -10.74 3.55 -6.16
N TYR A 81 -9.94 4.32 -5.42
CA TYR A 81 -10.33 4.92 -4.14
C TYR A 81 -11.63 5.72 -4.29
N GLY A 82 -11.80 6.49 -5.37
CA GLY A 82 -13.01 7.27 -5.64
C GLY A 82 -14.28 6.41 -5.79
N ASN A 83 -14.14 5.13 -6.11
CA ASN A 83 -15.27 4.20 -6.20
C ASN A 83 -15.66 3.61 -4.83
N ALA A 84 -14.74 3.54 -3.87
CA ALA A 84 -15.03 3.04 -2.53
C ALA A 84 -16.12 3.87 -1.82
N GLY A 85 -16.12 5.19 -2.02
CA GLY A 85 -17.14 6.11 -1.51
C GLY A 85 -18.52 6.01 -2.17
N ARG A 86 -18.69 5.13 -3.17
CA ARG A 86 -20.00 4.85 -3.79
C ARG A 86 -20.79 3.77 -3.06
N HIS A 87 -20.16 3.05 -2.13
CA HIS A 87 -20.85 2.04 -1.33
C HIS A 87 -21.75 2.71 -0.27
N PRO A 88 -23.01 2.25 -0.10
CA PRO A 88 -23.91 2.81 0.90
C PRO A 88 -23.30 2.79 2.31
N GLY A 89 -23.27 3.95 2.97
CA GLY A 89 -22.73 4.10 4.32
C GLY A 89 -21.22 4.34 4.39
N ILE A 90 -20.52 4.40 3.25
CA ILE A 90 -19.09 4.73 3.18
C ILE A 90 -18.94 6.10 2.53
N THR A 91 -18.18 7.00 3.14
CA THR A 91 -17.80 8.29 2.57
C THR A 91 -16.28 8.38 2.52
N ASN A 92 -15.74 8.75 1.36
CA ASN A 92 -14.31 9.00 1.24
C ASN A 92 -13.96 10.31 1.93
N ASP A 93 -12.89 10.27 2.72
CA ASP A 93 -12.37 11.43 3.44
C ASP A 93 -11.61 12.40 2.51
N PHE A 94 -11.14 11.92 1.34
CA PHE A 94 -10.35 12.70 0.38
C PHE A 94 -10.82 12.48 -1.08
N PRO A 95 -10.49 13.39 -2.01
CA PRO A 95 -10.57 13.10 -3.44
C PRO A 95 -9.50 12.08 -3.86
N GLU A 96 -9.79 11.25 -4.87
CA GLU A 96 -8.78 10.38 -5.47
C GLU A 96 -7.76 11.20 -6.26
N THR A 97 -6.47 10.93 -6.03
CA THR A 97 -5.39 11.54 -6.82
C THR A 97 -5.39 10.95 -8.23
N ALA A 98 -5.37 11.81 -9.24
CA ALA A 98 -5.39 11.39 -10.64
C ALA A 98 -4.14 10.58 -11.01
N TYR A 99 -4.34 9.49 -11.73
CA TYR A 99 -3.26 8.69 -12.32
C TYR A 99 -2.51 9.54 -13.35
N SER A 100 -1.24 9.84 -13.07
CA SER A 100 -0.44 10.79 -13.85
C SER A 100 1.06 10.61 -13.63
N THR A 101 1.86 11.19 -14.51
CA THR A 101 3.32 11.27 -14.38
C THR A 101 3.76 11.90 -13.06
N ALA A 102 3.03 12.94 -12.61
CA ALA A 102 3.28 13.61 -11.33
C ALA A 102 3.01 12.67 -10.13
N GLU A 103 1.94 11.88 -10.18
CA GLU A 103 1.61 10.95 -9.10
C GLU A 103 2.62 9.80 -9.00
N VAL A 104 3.09 9.26 -10.14
CA VAL A 104 4.19 8.28 -10.16
C VAL A 104 5.46 8.89 -9.56
N GLY A 105 5.74 10.16 -9.85
CA GLY A 105 6.83 10.92 -9.23
C GLY A 105 6.69 11.02 -7.71
N ARG A 106 5.52 11.44 -7.23
CA ARG A 106 5.21 11.54 -5.79
C ARG A 106 5.41 10.22 -5.05
N ILE A 107 4.95 9.10 -5.63
CA ILE A 107 5.16 7.76 -5.06
C ILE A 107 6.65 7.42 -5.01
N LYS A 108 7.42 7.68 -6.08
CA LYS A 108 8.88 7.45 -6.08
C LYS A 108 9.59 8.25 -5.00
N ASP A 109 9.22 9.52 -4.83
CA ASP A 109 9.85 10.39 -3.83
C ASP A 109 9.52 9.93 -2.40
N ARG A 110 8.27 9.54 -2.14
CA ARG A 110 7.86 8.89 -0.88
C ARG A 110 8.66 7.62 -0.61
N GLN A 111 8.78 6.74 -1.61
CA GLN A 111 9.56 5.49 -1.50
C GLN A 111 11.04 5.73 -1.23
N ARG A 112 11.63 6.82 -1.77
CA ARG A 112 13.01 7.22 -1.45
C ARG A 112 13.14 7.71 -0.01
N ALA A 113 12.23 8.56 0.45
CA ALA A 113 12.21 9.03 1.84
C ALA A 113 12.03 7.88 2.84
N ASN A 114 11.27 6.86 2.45
CA ASN A 114 11.03 5.64 3.23
C ASN A 114 11.94 4.45 2.83
N SER A 115 13.08 4.68 2.16
CA SER A 115 13.93 3.60 1.62
C SER A 115 14.36 2.58 2.68
N TRP A 116 14.58 3.07 3.90
CA TRP A 116 14.93 2.26 5.07
C TRP A 116 13.92 1.13 5.37
N SER A 117 12.63 1.31 5.04
CA SER A 117 11.61 0.27 5.20
C SER A 117 11.79 -0.88 4.19
N TYR A 118 12.27 -0.56 2.98
CA TYR A 118 12.61 -1.56 1.97
C TYR A 118 13.94 -2.27 2.29
N ASP A 119 14.97 -1.50 2.63
CA ASP A 119 16.34 -2.01 2.78
C ASP A 119 16.49 -2.94 3.99
N ARG A 120 15.81 -2.60 5.10
CA ARG A 120 15.92 -3.31 6.37
C ARG A 120 14.71 -4.21 6.64
N ASP A 121 13.51 -3.67 6.49
CA ASP A 121 12.33 -4.25 7.14
C ASP A 121 11.67 -5.34 6.29
N VAL A 122 11.75 -5.29 4.95
CA VAL A 122 11.30 -6.38 4.06
C VAL A 122 11.95 -7.72 4.42
N ARG A 123 13.30 -7.72 4.50
CA ARG A 123 14.06 -8.93 4.83
C ARG A 123 13.77 -9.38 6.26
N PHE A 124 13.60 -8.45 7.19
CA PHE A 124 13.25 -8.75 8.57
C PHE A 124 11.89 -9.45 8.67
N VAL A 125 10.85 -8.92 8.01
CA VAL A 125 9.50 -9.53 7.99
C VAL A 125 9.57 -10.97 7.47
N HIS A 126 10.22 -11.19 6.33
CA HIS A 126 10.33 -12.53 5.73
C HIS A 126 11.10 -13.52 6.62
N ARG A 127 12.20 -13.10 7.24
CA ARG A 127 12.98 -13.95 8.17
C ARG A 127 12.21 -14.34 9.43
N ASN A 128 11.28 -13.51 9.85
CA ASN A 128 10.44 -13.79 11.02
C ASN A 128 9.13 -14.51 10.66
N GLY A 129 9.02 -15.05 9.44
CA GLY A 129 7.86 -15.82 9.01
C GLY A 129 6.70 -14.99 8.49
N GLY A 130 6.80 -13.66 8.42
CA GLY A 130 5.81 -12.80 7.77
C GLY A 130 5.89 -12.84 6.25
N ARG A 131 4.84 -12.34 5.58
CA ARG A 131 4.79 -12.20 4.12
C ARG A 131 4.29 -10.82 3.75
N LEU A 132 4.75 -10.35 2.59
CA LEU A 132 4.45 -9.03 2.06
C LEU A 132 3.88 -9.16 0.65
N MET A 133 3.02 -8.23 0.26
CA MET A 133 2.57 -8.03 -1.10
C MET A 133 2.64 -6.56 -1.49
N THR A 134 2.87 -6.30 -2.77
CA THR A 134 2.72 -4.97 -3.35
C THR A 134 1.24 -4.67 -3.59
N THR A 135 0.85 -3.41 -3.46
CA THR A 135 -0.53 -2.97 -3.63
C THR A 135 -0.70 -1.97 -4.77
N PRO A 136 -1.91 -1.81 -5.33
CA PRO A 136 -2.24 -0.76 -6.28
C PRO A 136 -2.05 0.67 -5.74
N HIS A 137 -1.81 0.86 -4.44
CA HIS A 137 -1.61 2.17 -3.80
C HIS A 137 -0.13 2.55 -3.65
N GLY A 138 0.78 1.77 -4.24
CA GLY A 138 2.22 2.06 -4.19
C GLY A 138 2.83 1.85 -2.80
N ILE A 139 2.23 1.00 -1.96
CA ILE A 139 2.77 0.56 -0.66
C ILE A 139 2.86 -0.97 -0.60
N LEU A 140 3.46 -1.48 0.46
CA LEU A 140 3.44 -2.88 0.83
C LEU A 140 2.31 -3.15 1.83
N MET A 141 1.64 -4.28 1.69
CA MET A 141 0.73 -4.83 2.69
C MET A 141 1.27 -6.18 3.16
N GLY A 142 1.26 -6.43 4.48
CA GLY A 142 1.84 -7.62 5.07
C GLY A 142 1.02 -8.24 6.18
N THR A 143 1.29 -9.52 6.44
CA THR A 143 0.71 -10.28 7.56
C THR A 143 1.80 -11.14 8.22
N GLY A 144 1.54 -11.56 9.46
CA GLY A 144 2.46 -12.41 10.22
C GLY A 144 3.77 -11.72 10.65
N GLY A 145 4.74 -12.52 11.11
CA GLY A 145 6.03 -12.04 11.60
C GLY A 145 6.09 -11.71 13.10
N ASN A 146 7.32 -11.66 13.64
CA ASN A 146 7.65 -10.97 14.89
C ASN A 146 7.70 -9.45 14.59
N TRP A 147 6.54 -8.85 14.33
CA TRP A 147 6.24 -7.47 14.73
C TRP A 147 6.92 -7.25 16.11
N LEU A 148 7.59 -6.15 16.48
CA LEU A 148 8.07 -5.98 17.88
C LEU A 148 6.86 -5.81 18.84
N GLN A 149 6.35 -6.93 19.38
CA GLN A 149 5.15 -7.14 20.23
C GLN A 149 3.95 -6.17 20.11
N ARG A 150 2.94 -6.44 19.26
CA ARG A 150 1.68 -5.66 19.00
C ARG A 150 1.57 -4.16 19.40
N LEU A 151 2.68 -3.40 19.49
CA LEU A 151 3.01 -1.99 19.86
C LEU A 151 1.98 -0.87 19.52
N TYR A 152 0.66 -1.12 19.55
CA TYR A 152 -0.26 -0.74 20.63
C TYR A 152 -1.73 -0.92 20.18
N SER A 153 -2.09 -2.09 19.62
CA SER A 153 -3.47 -2.58 19.40
C SER A 153 -4.54 -1.55 18.95
N GLN A 154 -4.29 -0.81 17.87
CA GLN A 154 -5.39 -0.15 17.14
C GLN A 154 -6.03 -1.13 16.15
N ARG A 155 -7.34 -1.00 15.90
CA ARG A 155 -8.26 -2.10 15.54
C ARG A 155 -8.09 -2.73 14.15
N GLY A 156 -7.12 -2.35 13.30
CA GLY A 156 -6.97 -2.94 11.95
C GLY A 156 -5.55 -3.24 11.45
N GLY A 157 -4.51 -2.58 11.95
CA GLY A 157 -3.14 -2.79 11.48
C GLY A 157 -2.22 -1.63 11.87
N THR A 158 -1.02 -1.57 11.31
CA THR A 158 -0.09 -0.45 11.55
C THR A 158 0.79 -0.22 10.33
N THR A 159 0.91 1.05 9.92
CA THR A 159 1.82 1.47 8.85
C THR A 159 3.16 1.96 9.40
N TRP A 160 4.24 1.42 8.84
CA TRP A 160 5.62 1.67 9.21
C TRP A 160 6.46 1.93 7.96
N GLY A 161 6.75 3.21 7.70
CA GLY A 161 7.30 3.63 6.41
C GLY A 161 6.29 3.30 5.30
N ASP A 162 6.69 2.48 4.33
CA ASP A 162 5.83 2.03 3.23
C ASP A 162 5.21 0.63 3.46
N ILE A 163 5.32 0.07 4.66
CA ILE A 163 4.78 -1.25 5.00
C ILE A 163 3.57 -1.12 5.92
N PHE A 164 2.40 -1.50 5.43
CA PHE A 164 1.20 -1.70 6.22
C PHE A 164 1.09 -3.14 6.69
N MET A 165 1.17 -3.38 8.00
CA MET A 165 1.01 -4.70 8.60
C MET A 165 -0.43 -4.89 9.11
N VAL A 166 -1.17 -5.81 8.49
CA VAL A 166 -2.53 -6.18 8.88
C VAL A 166 -2.51 -7.12 10.07
N ASN A 167 -3.40 -6.87 11.04
CA ASN A 167 -3.60 -7.77 12.16
C ASN A 167 -4.38 -9.02 11.74
N THR A 168 -3.71 -10.18 11.67
CA THR A 168 -4.37 -11.48 11.41
C THR A 168 -4.41 -12.36 12.65
N ALA A 169 -5.35 -13.32 12.69
CA ALA A 169 -5.42 -14.30 13.76
C ALA A 169 -4.12 -15.12 13.87
N ARG A 170 -3.73 -15.49 15.10
CA ARG A 170 -2.53 -16.31 15.35
C ARG A 170 -2.60 -17.65 14.63
N GLY A 171 -1.50 -18.07 14.02
CA GLY A 171 -1.33 -19.40 13.43
C GLY A 171 -1.84 -19.57 11.99
N ALA A 172 -2.42 -18.54 11.38
CA ALA A 172 -2.74 -18.55 9.95
C ALA A 172 -1.46 -18.44 9.10
N ASP A 173 -1.42 -19.12 7.95
CA ASP A 173 -0.39 -18.90 6.94
C ASP A 173 -0.47 -17.44 6.44
N PRO A 174 0.58 -16.62 6.62
CA PRO A 174 0.57 -15.22 6.23
C PRO A 174 0.27 -14.99 4.74
N ALA A 175 0.79 -15.84 3.85
CA ALA A 175 0.54 -15.70 2.42
C ALA A 175 -0.94 -15.96 2.10
N GLU A 176 -1.53 -17.02 2.64
CA GLU A 176 -2.96 -17.29 2.50
C GLU A 176 -3.83 -16.20 3.13
N GLY A 177 -3.41 -15.63 4.26
CA GLY A 177 -4.09 -14.47 4.86
C GLY A 177 -4.16 -13.28 3.91
N LEU A 178 -3.04 -12.95 3.25
CA LEU A 178 -3.00 -11.88 2.24
C LEU A 178 -3.86 -12.20 1.02
N ARG A 179 -3.80 -13.44 0.50
CA ARG A 179 -4.67 -13.89 -0.60
C ARG A 179 -6.15 -13.76 -0.22
N GLY A 180 -6.50 -14.14 1.01
CA GLY A 180 -7.84 -14.02 1.56
C GLY A 180 -8.33 -12.58 1.63
N ILE A 181 -7.48 -11.65 2.10
CA ILE A 181 -7.81 -10.22 2.16
C ILE A 181 -8.10 -9.67 0.76
N VAL A 182 -7.22 -9.95 -0.21
CA VAL A 182 -7.38 -9.44 -1.59
C VAL A 182 -8.60 -10.02 -2.29
N ARG A 183 -8.89 -11.31 -2.07
CA ARG A 183 -10.04 -12.00 -2.72
C ARG A 183 -11.37 -11.70 -2.04
N ALA A 184 -11.37 -11.21 -0.81
CA ALA A 184 -12.60 -10.95 -0.07
C ALA A 184 -13.36 -9.76 -0.66
N GLN A 185 -14.61 -10.00 -1.12
CA GLN A 185 -15.58 -8.94 -1.39
C GLN A 185 -16.24 -8.49 -0.09
N SER A 186 -15.46 -7.96 0.85
CA SER A 186 -16.00 -7.47 2.11
C SER A 186 -16.24 -5.96 2.03
N PRO A 187 -17.50 -5.49 1.94
CA PRO A 187 -17.80 -4.06 2.01
C PRO A 187 -17.37 -3.42 3.33
N ARG A 188 -17.17 -4.23 4.39
CA ARG A 188 -16.61 -3.79 5.68
C ARG A 188 -15.12 -3.45 5.62
N LEU A 189 -14.37 -4.16 4.78
CA LEU A 189 -12.93 -3.94 4.65
C LEU A 189 -12.58 -2.83 3.66
N ALA A 190 -13.52 -2.43 2.79
CA ALA A 190 -13.39 -1.39 1.76
C ALA A 190 -11.92 -1.17 1.37
N LEU A 191 -11.28 -2.21 0.81
CA LEU A 191 -9.82 -2.37 0.83
C LEU A 191 -9.10 -1.15 0.23
N ASP A 192 -9.70 -0.52 -0.78
CA ASP A 192 -9.15 0.70 -1.40
C ASP A 192 -9.17 1.90 -0.48
N ARG A 193 -10.21 2.03 0.35
CA ARG A 193 -10.27 3.09 1.37
C ARG A 193 -9.24 2.83 2.47
N LEU A 194 -9.10 1.58 2.91
CA LEU A 194 -8.08 1.20 3.88
C LEU A 194 -6.67 1.47 3.32
N LEU A 195 -6.35 0.96 2.13
CA LEU A 195 -5.03 1.15 1.53
C LEU A 195 -4.73 2.61 1.22
N HIS A 196 -5.74 3.41 0.86
CA HIS A 196 -5.56 4.86 0.73
C HIS A 196 -5.23 5.51 2.07
N HIS A 197 -5.95 5.16 3.15
CA HIS A 197 -5.65 5.64 4.49
C HIS A 197 -4.21 5.30 4.90
N GLU A 198 -3.78 4.07 4.67
CA GLU A 198 -2.42 3.62 4.99
C GLU A 198 -1.35 4.28 4.12
N GLU A 199 -1.64 4.56 2.84
CA GLU A 199 -0.74 5.34 1.97
C GLU A 199 -0.52 6.76 2.51
N ARG A 200 -1.54 7.38 3.11
CA ARG A 200 -1.39 8.67 3.79
C ARG A 200 -0.50 8.58 5.02
N HIS A 201 -0.59 7.51 5.80
CA HIS A 201 0.37 7.27 6.88
C HIS A 201 1.79 7.08 6.35
N SER A 202 1.97 6.40 5.21
CA SER A 202 3.28 6.33 4.55
C SER A 202 3.81 7.69 4.13
N ALA A 203 2.94 8.60 3.65
CA ALA A 203 3.32 9.98 3.34
C ALA A 203 3.76 10.75 4.61
N GLN A 204 3.06 10.58 5.74
CA GLN A 204 3.45 11.16 7.02
C GLN A 204 4.85 10.66 7.46
N TRP A 205 5.14 9.37 7.28
CA TRP A 205 6.48 8.81 7.53
C TRP A 205 7.56 9.46 6.66
N ALA A 206 7.26 9.69 5.37
CA ALA A 206 8.19 10.33 4.46
C ALA A 206 8.47 11.80 4.82
N GLU A 207 7.45 12.55 5.25
CA GLU A 207 7.59 13.96 5.65
C GLU A 207 8.35 14.13 6.97
N LEU A 208 8.05 13.30 7.96
CA LEU A 208 8.64 13.39 9.31
C LEU A 208 9.99 12.65 9.43
N GLY A 209 10.23 11.68 8.55
CA GLY A 209 11.37 10.77 8.61
C GLY A 209 11.34 9.84 9.82
N TYR A 210 12.24 8.85 9.82
CA TYR A 210 12.29 7.78 10.84
C TYR A 210 12.35 8.33 12.29
N ALA A 211 13.21 9.32 12.54
CA ALA A 211 13.39 9.92 13.86
C ALA A 211 12.23 10.87 14.24
N GLY A 212 11.68 11.61 13.28
CA GLY A 212 10.55 12.51 13.51
C GLY A 212 9.27 11.75 13.83
N MET A 213 9.03 10.63 13.16
CA MET A 213 7.89 9.75 13.48
C MET A 213 8.07 9.02 14.81
N LEU A 214 9.25 8.49 15.14
CA LEU A 214 9.47 7.92 16.48
C LEU A 214 9.19 8.94 17.58
N ARG A 215 9.57 10.21 17.38
CA ARG A 215 9.27 11.31 18.30
C ARG A 215 7.78 11.68 18.33
N ALA A 216 7.12 11.79 17.17
CA ALA A 216 5.70 12.10 17.07
C ALA A 216 4.82 11.00 17.67
N TYR A 217 5.12 9.74 17.35
CA TYR A 217 4.44 8.55 17.86
C TYR A 217 4.62 8.40 19.38
N SER A 218 5.83 8.65 19.90
CA SER A 218 6.08 8.66 21.36
C SER A 218 5.31 9.78 22.07
N TRP A 219 5.18 10.95 21.43
CA TRP A 219 4.43 12.08 21.96
C TRP A 219 2.91 11.85 21.94
N GLU A 220 2.39 11.17 20.91
CA GLU A 220 0.98 10.85 20.82
C GLU A 220 0.56 9.69 21.74
N LEU A 221 1.41 8.66 21.90
CA LEU A 221 1.23 7.63 22.94
C LEU A 221 1.19 8.26 24.35
N PHE A 222 2.07 9.21 24.64
CA PHE A 222 2.04 9.96 25.90
C PHE A 222 0.74 10.77 26.04
N ARG A 223 0.25 11.40 24.97
CA ARG A 223 -1.00 12.18 25.00
C ARG A 223 -2.26 11.31 25.10
N GLU A 224 -2.32 10.17 24.43
CA GLU A 224 -3.43 9.22 24.59
C GLU A 224 -3.50 8.69 26.02
N TRP A 225 -2.33 8.33 26.59
CA TRP A 225 -2.23 7.81 27.95
C TRP A 225 -2.60 8.85 29.02
N VAL A 226 -2.21 10.13 28.85
CA VAL A 226 -2.50 11.20 29.82
C VAL A 226 -3.87 11.88 29.58
N PHE A 227 -4.32 12.03 28.34
CA PHE A 227 -5.46 12.90 28.00
C PHE A 227 -6.67 12.21 27.34
N ARG A 228 -6.63 10.90 27.03
CA ARG A 228 -7.74 10.13 26.39
C ARG A 228 -8.40 10.84 25.19
N ARG A 229 -7.63 11.49 24.31
CA ARG A 229 -8.15 12.15 23.10
C ARG A 229 -7.73 11.42 21.83
N THR A 230 -8.59 11.45 20.81
CA THR A 230 -8.35 10.91 19.46
C THR A 230 -7.09 11.51 18.84
N ASN A 231 -6.27 10.64 18.27
CA ASN A 231 -4.96 10.96 17.67
C ASN A 231 -5.12 11.89 16.44
N ARG A 232 -4.25 12.90 16.28
CA ARG A 232 -4.33 13.88 15.17
C ARG A 232 -3.82 13.30 13.84
N LEU A 233 -2.91 12.32 13.88
CA LEU A 233 -2.44 11.61 12.70
C LEU A 233 -3.56 10.78 12.07
N GLU A 234 -4.36 10.10 12.89
CA GLU A 234 -5.55 9.34 12.47
C GLU A 234 -6.60 10.24 11.78
N LEU A 235 -6.83 11.44 12.32
CA LEU A 235 -7.72 12.44 11.69
C LEU A 235 -7.18 12.97 10.37
N ALA A 236 -5.86 13.08 10.22
CA ALA A 236 -5.20 13.55 9.00
C ALA A 236 -5.02 12.45 7.93
N ALA A 237 -5.01 11.18 8.34
CA ALA A 237 -5.02 10.01 7.47
C ALA A 237 -6.44 9.61 7.03
N GLY A 238 -7.46 10.08 7.75
CA GLY A 238 -8.88 10.00 7.37
C GLY A 238 -9.50 8.64 7.65
N LEU A 239 -10.24 8.55 8.75
CA LEU A 239 -11.22 7.52 9.11
C LEU A 239 -12.21 8.14 10.13
N ARG A 240 -12.91 9.22 9.74
CA ARG A 240 -13.75 10.00 10.68
C ARG A 240 -14.93 9.20 11.28
N ASP A 241 -15.31 8.10 10.64
CA ASP A 241 -16.33 7.14 11.06
C ASP A 241 -15.81 6.01 11.96
N GLY A 242 -14.51 6.00 12.29
CA GLY A 242 -13.89 4.98 13.15
C GLY A 242 -13.65 3.64 12.44
N GLY A 243 -13.45 3.69 11.11
CA GLY A 243 -13.51 2.59 10.12
C GLY A 243 -12.60 1.36 10.30
N TYR A 244 -12.72 0.68 11.42
CA TYR A 244 -12.25 -0.69 11.63
C TYR A 244 -13.42 -1.67 11.90
N CYS A 245 -14.58 -1.45 11.27
CA CYS A 245 -15.84 -2.15 11.58
C CYS A 245 -16.07 -3.42 10.75
#